data_AF-A0A9W9D0W7-F1
#
_entry.id   AF-A0A9W9D0W7-F1
#
_cell.length_a   1.000
_cell.length_b   1.000
_cell.length_c   1.000
_cell.angle_alpha   90.00
_cell.angle_beta   90.00
_cell.angle_gamma   90.00
#
_symmetry.space_group_name_H-M   'P 1'
#
loop_
_entity.id
_entity.type
_entity.pdbx_description
1 polymer ?
#
loop_
_entity_poly.entity_id
_entity_poly.type
_entity_poly.pdbx_seq_one_letter_code
_entity_poly.pdbx_strand_id
1 'polypeptide(L)'
;MGGSKALNSCKRHAAQTAKGFFWAYDGANLIGTPPRLYNQIIRRIAVTYASSADLSSDVNNADFARLLALTNVAMADAGIFAWKEKWNYEYWRPLSGVRDDGRPAHADPFWLSLGAPATNTNDAPFNPPFPAYPSGHATFGGAAFQLLRRYYNGRVGTWASDEPDTIAFDFVSEELDGVSRDLREKYDPTAPITEQPGVVRTRVPRHFSSVWEAMFENSISRVFLGVHWHFNAAAAKDTMLPTDEPDVFAVDSSGSSMYQNPEDIRYSTLGIREGAEGLFPIGGVPLGIGIANEIFETGLRPTPKELQPVMALGKTDVRGRDGKFGIATQP
;
A
#
# COMPACT_ATOMS: atom_id res chain seq x y z
N MET A 1 1.29 -1.58 17.84
CA MET A 1 1.23 -2.31 16.55
C MET A 1 2.46 -2.13 15.66
N GLY A 2 3.05 -0.94 15.54
CA GLY A 2 4.13 -0.68 14.56
C GLY A 2 5.57 -0.74 15.09
N GLY A 3 5.79 -0.97 16.38
CA GLY A 3 7.10 -0.86 17.01
C GLY A 3 8.09 -1.96 16.61
N SER A 4 9.39 -1.70 16.81
CA SER A 4 10.45 -2.69 16.65
C SER A 4 10.22 -3.91 17.55
N LYS A 5 10.71 -5.08 17.11
CA LYS A 5 10.45 -6.40 17.74
C LYS A 5 10.88 -6.47 19.22
N ALA A 6 11.92 -5.74 19.60
CA ALA A 6 12.50 -5.80 20.95
C ALA A 6 11.85 -4.83 21.95
N LEU A 7 10.93 -3.97 21.52
CA LEU A 7 10.32 -2.98 22.41
C LEU A 7 9.23 -3.61 23.29
N ASN A 8 9.25 -3.35 24.60
CA ASN A 8 8.22 -3.79 25.55
C ASN A 8 6.80 -3.29 25.19
N SER A 9 6.73 -2.13 24.52
CA SER A 9 5.50 -1.52 24.01
C SER A 9 4.97 -2.18 22.73
N CYS A 10 5.75 -3.04 22.06
CA CYS A 10 5.31 -3.73 20.85
C CYS A 10 4.37 -4.89 21.19
N LYS A 11 3.06 -4.69 20.96
CA LYS A 11 2.01 -5.71 21.10
C LYS A 11 1.64 -6.42 19.78
N ARG A 12 2.46 -6.26 18.74
CA ARG A 12 2.24 -6.91 17.44
C ARG A 12 2.59 -8.40 17.53
N HIS A 13 1.69 -9.26 17.06
CA HIS A 13 1.91 -10.71 17.00
C HIS A 13 2.89 -11.10 15.88
N ALA A 14 3.49 -12.29 15.99
CA ALA A 14 4.41 -12.79 14.96
C ALA A 14 3.76 -12.89 13.57
N ALA A 15 2.51 -13.38 13.50
CA ALA A 15 1.75 -13.45 12.25
C ALA A 15 1.52 -12.06 11.63
N GLN A 16 1.25 -11.04 12.44
CA GLN A 16 1.10 -9.65 11.96
C GLN A 16 2.43 -9.08 11.44
N THR A 17 3.57 -9.50 11.98
CA THR A 17 4.89 -9.15 11.43
C THR A 17 5.07 -9.75 10.02
N ALA A 18 4.69 -11.02 9.83
CA ALA A 18 4.72 -11.65 8.51
C ALA A 18 3.80 -10.90 7.52
N LYS A 19 2.59 -10.52 7.94
CA LYS A 19 1.68 -9.69 7.13
C LYS A 19 2.30 -8.34 6.76
N GLY A 20 2.99 -7.69 7.70
CA GLY A 20 3.73 -6.44 7.44
C GLY A 20 4.76 -6.59 6.33
N PHE A 21 5.66 -7.57 6.44
CA PHE A 21 6.72 -7.78 5.44
C PHE A 21 6.21 -8.34 4.11
N PHE A 22 5.18 -9.19 4.12
CA PHE A 22 4.64 -9.81 2.90
C PHE A 22 4.28 -8.76 1.83
N TRP A 23 3.74 -7.62 2.26
CA TRP A 23 3.28 -6.53 1.39
C TRP A 23 4.30 -5.38 1.26
N ALA A 24 5.59 -5.60 1.60
CA ALA A 24 6.58 -4.53 1.65
C ALA A 24 6.98 -3.99 0.26
N TYR A 25 7.92 -4.64 -0.43
CA TYR A 25 8.37 -4.24 -1.77
C TYR A 25 8.72 -2.74 -1.79
N ASP A 26 9.51 -2.30 -0.83
CA ASP A 26 9.79 -0.88 -0.59
C ASP A 26 10.99 -0.37 -1.41
N GLY A 27 11.13 -0.84 -2.66
CA GLY A 27 12.25 -0.47 -3.54
C GLY A 27 13.53 -1.25 -3.29
N ALA A 28 13.44 -2.42 -2.66
CA ALA A 28 14.57 -3.23 -2.26
C ALA A 28 15.29 -3.93 -3.44
N ASN A 29 16.57 -4.23 -3.27
CA ASN A 29 17.38 -4.93 -4.28
C ASN A 29 16.75 -6.26 -4.66
N LEU A 30 16.71 -6.55 -5.96
CA LEU A 30 16.11 -7.76 -6.57
C LEU A 30 14.59 -7.92 -6.36
N ILE A 31 13.93 -7.03 -5.60
CA ILE A 31 12.49 -7.08 -5.31
C ILE A 31 11.72 -5.95 -5.99
N GLY A 32 12.21 -4.71 -5.94
CA GLY A 32 11.53 -3.56 -6.54
C GLY A 32 10.37 -3.00 -5.71
N THR A 33 9.33 -2.48 -6.38
CA THR A 33 8.28 -1.63 -5.79
C THR A 33 6.91 -2.33 -5.69
N PRO A 34 5.92 -1.80 -4.94
CA PRO A 34 4.63 -2.48 -4.74
C PRO A 34 3.85 -2.80 -6.03
N PRO A 35 3.84 -1.94 -7.09
CA PRO A 35 3.25 -2.31 -8.38
C PRO A 35 3.79 -3.62 -8.99
N ARG A 36 5.04 -4.00 -8.69
CA ARG A 36 5.58 -5.30 -9.11
C ARG A 36 4.90 -6.45 -8.37
N LEU A 37 4.77 -6.38 -7.05
CA LEU A 37 4.03 -7.37 -6.24
C LEU A 37 2.60 -7.53 -6.76
N TYR A 38 1.90 -6.41 -6.97
CA TYR A 38 0.51 -6.45 -7.43
C TYR A 38 0.40 -7.10 -8.82
N ASN A 39 1.32 -6.80 -9.75
CA ASN A 39 1.35 -7.50 -11.04
C ASN A 39 1.68 -9.00 -10.92
N GLN A 40 2.53 -9.41 -9.98
CA GLN A 40 2.77 -10.85 -9.72
C GLN A 40 1.48 -11.56 -9.28
N ILE A 41 0.70 -10.93 -8.40
CA ILE A 41 -0.60 -11.43 -7.94
C ILE A 41 -1.63 -11.42 -9.09
N ILE A 42 -1.75 -10.32 -9.84
CA ILE A 42 -2.65 -10.21 -10.99
C ILE A 42 -2.34 -11.31 -12.01
N ARG A 43 -1.07 -11.58 -12.32
CA ARG A 43 -0.66 -12.66 -13.24
C ARG A 43 -1.05 -14.03 -12.71
N ARG A 44 -0.92 -14.27 -11.40
CA ARG A 44 -1.36 -15.52 -10.76
C ARG A 44 -2.87 -15.71 -10.94
N ILE A 45 -3.65 -14.69 -10.63
CA ILE A 45 -5.12 -14.70 -10.77
C ILE A 45 -5.53 -14.89 -12.24
N ALA A 46 -4.88 -14.18 -13.16
CA ALA A 46 -5.15 -14.26 -14.60
C ALA A 46 -5.01 -15.69 -15.14
N VAL A 47 -3.95 -16.39 -14.74
CA VAL A 47 -3.72 -17.79 -15.12
C VAL A 47 -4.71 -18.73 -14.42
N THR A 48 -4.97 -18.53 -13.12
CA THR A 48 -5.92 -19.36 -12.35
C THR A 48 -7.32 -19.35 -12.96
N TYR A 49 -7.77 -18.19 -13.45
CA TYR A 49 -9.11 -18.00 -13.99
C TYR A 49 -9.13 -17.84 -15.50
N ALA A 50 -8.11 -18.32 -16.22
CA ALA A 50 -8.03 -18.22 -17.68
C ALA A 50 -9.25 -18.87 -18.37
N SER A 51 -9.70 -18.28 -19.48
CA SER A 51 -10.88 -18.76 -20.23
C SER A 51 -10.63 -20.06 -20.99
N SER A 52 -9.36 -20.38 -21.25
CA SER A 52 -8.93 -21.56 -21.99
C SER A 52 -7.72 -22.21 -21.32
N ALA A 53 -7.61 -23.53 -21.45
CA ALA A 53 -6.44 -24.28 -21.00
C ALA A 53 -5.17 -23.95 -21.81
N ASP A 54 -5.33 -23.54 -23.08
CA ASP A 54 -4.23 -23.04 -23.89
C ASP A 54 -3.97 -21.57 -23.57
N LEU A 55 -2.93 -21.32 -22.78
CA LEU A 55 -2.50 -19.96 -22.41
C LEU A 55 -2.08 -19.10 -23.61
N SER A 56 -1.80 -19.69 -24.76
CA SER A 56 -1.47 -18.97 -26.00
C SER A 56 -2.66 -18.68 -26.91
N SER A 57 -3.85 -19.15 -26.55
CA SER A 57 -5.07 -18.92 -27.33
C SER A 57 -5.44 -17.44 -27.43
N ASP A 58 -6.02 -17.04 -28.55
CA ASP A 58 -6.43 -15.64 -28.80
C ASP A 58 -7.43 -15.12 -27.75
N VAL A 59 -8.25 -16.00 -27.18
CA VAL A 59 -9.17 -15.64 -26.08
C VAL A 59 -8.37 -15.23 -24.84
N ASN A 60 -7.36 -15.99 -24.45
CA ASN A 60 -6.50 -15.66 -23.31
C ASN A 60 -5.62 -14.44 -23.62
N ASN A 61 -5.13 -14.29 -24.85
CA ASN A 61 -4.38 -13.11 -25.28
C ASN A 61 -5.20 -11.83 -25.08
N ALA A 62 -6.45 -11.81 -25.55
CA ALA A 62 -7.36 -10.68 -25.39
C ALA A 62 -7.72 -10.43 -23.91
N ASP A 63 -7.99 -11.49 -23.16
CA ASP A 63 -8.33 -11.44 -21.72
C ASP A 63 -7.19 -10.81 -20.91
N PHE A 64 -5.96 -11.32 -21.08
CA PHE A 64 -4.79 -10.82 -20.35
C PHE A 64 -4.42 -9.40 -20.76
N ALA A 65 -4.50 -9.07 -22.05
CA ALA A 65 -4.22 -7.72 -22.52
C ALA A 65 -5.20 -6.70 -21.90
N ARG A 66 -6.50 -7.00 -21.87
CA ARG A 66 -7.50 -6.12 -21.27
C ARG A 66 -7.32 -6.00 -19.76
N LEU A 67 -7.13 -7.11 -19.06
CA LEU A 67 -6.93 -7.13 -17.61
C LEU A 67 -5.69 -6.33 -17.19
N LEU A 68 -4.55 -6.57 -17.85
CA LEU A 68 -3.29 -5.90 -17.51
C LEU A 68 -3.34 -4.41 -17.85
N ALA A 69 -4.00 -4.02 -18.94
CA ALA A 69 -4.20 -2.60 -19.26
C ALA A 69 -5.06 -1.90 -18.19
N LEU A 70 -6.21 -2.47 -17.82
CA LEU A 70 -7.11 -1.92 -16.80
C LEU A 70 -6.41 -1.75 -15.45
N THR A 71 -5.78 -2.82 -14.96
CA THR A 71 -5.15 -2.82 -13.63
C THR A 71 -3.92 -1.91 -13.55
N ASN A 72 -3.08 -1.87 -14.59
CA ASN A 72 -1.89 -1.01 -14.57
C ASN A 72 -2.23 0.47 -14.79
N VAL A 73 -3.24 0.80 -15.59
CA VAL A 73 -3.73 2.20 -15.69
C VAL A 73 -4.35 2.65 -14.37
N ALA A 74 -5.17 1.80 -13.72
CA ALA A 74 -5.72 2.12 -12.42
C ALA A 74 -4.65 2.31 -11.34
N MET A 75 -3.59 1.48 -11.35
CA MET A 75 -2.44 1.68 -10.46
C MET A 75 -1.67 2.96 -10.80
N ALA A 76 -1.53 3.34 -12.07
CA ALA A 76 -0.87 4.59 -12.45
C ALA A 76 -1.62 5.81 -11.88
N ASP A 77 -2.93 5.87 -12.05
CA ASP A 77 -3.77 6.96 -11.52
C ASP A 77 -3.83 6.93 -9.98
N ALA A 78 -3.86 5.75 -9.37
CA ALA A 78 -3.71 5.60 -7.92
C ALA A 78 -2.41 6.21 -7.40
N GLY A 79 -1.31 6.03 -8.13
CA GLY A 79 -0.03 6.68 -7.84
C GLY A 79 -0.12 8.20 -7.93
N ILE A 80 -0.70 8.72 -9.02
CA ILE A 80 -0.88 10.17 -9.22
C ILE A 80 -1.68 10.79 -8.07
N PHE A 81 -2.87 10.27 -7.78
CA PHE A 81 -3.73 10.85 -6.76
C PHE A 81 -3.19 10.63 -5.34
N ALA A 82 -2.62 9.46 -5.02
CA ALA A 82 -2.00 9.26 -3.71
C ALA A 82 -0.85 10.25 -3.48
N TRP A 83 0.02 10.48 -4.47
CA TRP A 83 1.12 11.43 -4.32
C TRP A 83 0.65 12.88 -4.30
N LYS A 84 -0.37 13.24 -5.10
CA LYS A 84 -1.00 14.56 -5.04
C LYS A 84 -1.49 14.87 -3.63
N GLU A 85 -2.23 13.93 -3.01
CA GLU A 85 -2.76 14.12 -1.66
C GLU A 85 -1.66 14.09 -0.59
N LYS A 86 -0.65 13.23 -0.73
CA LYS A 86 0.54 13.20 0.17
C LYS A 86 1.20 14.57 0.30
N TRP A 87 1.48 15.21 -0.84
CA TRP A 87 2.15 16.50 -0.87
C TRP A 87 1.22 17.68 -0.67
N ASN A 88 -0.10 17.48 -0.78
CA ASN A 88 -1.08 18.48 -0.37
C ASN A 88 -1.19 18.58 1.17
N TYR A 89 -1.15 17.45 1.88
CA TYR A 89 -1.32 17.42 3.34
C TYR A 89 -0.01 17.42 4.12
N GLU A 90 1.09 16.98 3.52
CA GLU A 90 2.42 16.91 4.15
C GLU A 90 2.44 16.21 5.53
N TYR A 91 1.50 15.28 5.73
CA TYR A 91 1.27 14.66 7.03
C TYR A 91 2.47 13.82 7.47
N TRP A 92 2.92 14.01 8.71
CA TRP A 92 4.10 13.33 9.27
C TRP A 92 3.95 11.79 9.38
N ARG A 93 5.10 11.10 9.39
CA ARG A 93 5.18 9.66 9.63
C ARG A 93 4.97 9.32 11.10
N PRO A 94 4.51 8.09 11.44
CA PRO A 94 4.38 7.66 12.83
C PRO A 94 5.68 7.77 13.64
N LEU A 95 6.85 7.52 13.04
CA LEU A 95 8.12 7.64 13.75
C LEU A 95 8.32 9.06 14.31
N SER A 96 8.16 10.08 13.47
CA SER A 96 8.27 11.48 13.90
C SER A 96 7.12 11.86 14.83
N GLY A 97 5.87 11.54 14.46
CA GLY A 97 4.72 11.93 15.29
C GLY A 97 4.72 11.33 16.69
N VAL A 98 5.19 10.09 16.87
CA VAL A 98 5.31 9.48 18.21
C VAL A 98 6.46 10.09 19.01
N ARG A 99 7.58 10.43 18.35
CA ARG A 99 8.75 11.00 19.02
C ARG A 99 8.54 12.47 19.41
N ASP A 100 7.87 13.21 18.54
CA ASP A 100 7.75 14.67 18.60
C ASP A 100 6.39 15.13 19.17
N ASP A 101 5.53 14.23 19.63
CA ASP A 101 4.19 14.53 20.17
C ASP A 101 4.22 15.53 21.35
N GLY A 102 5.30 15.52 22.14
CA GLY A 102 5.54 16.47 23.23
C GLY A 102 4.72 16.25 24.50
N ARG A 103 3.69 15.39 24.50
CA ARG A 103 2.89 15.08 25.69
C ARG A 103 3.45 13.84 26.41
N PRO A 104 3.97 13.94 27.65
CA PRO A 104 4.66 12.82 28.31
C PRO A 104 3.85 11.52 28.46
N ALA A 105 2.52 11.59 28.51
CA ALA A 105 1.65 10.41 28.61
C ALA A 105 1.39 9.70 27.26
N HIS A 106 1.75 10.33 26.13
CA HIS A 106 1.47 9.83 24.77
C HIS A 106 2.75 9.64 23.92
N ALA A 107 3.77 10.45 24.18
CA ALA A 107 5.02 10.46 23.42
C ALA A 107 5.96 9.32 23.84
N ASP A 108 6.76 8.86 22.89
CA ASP A 108 7.97 8.09 23.15
C ASP A 108 9.10 8.67 22.27
N PRO A 109 9.92 9.60 22.81
CA PRO A 109 10.97 10.29 22.06
C PRO A 109 12.09 9.35 21.56
N PHE A 110 12.12 8.10 22.02
CA PHE A 110 13.10 7.09 21.63
C PHE A 110 12.49 5.94 20.83
N TRP A 111 11.20 6.04 20.49
CA TRP A 111 10.48 4.97 19.80
C TRP A 111 11.15 4.55 18.50
N LEU A 112 11.09 3.27 18.18
CA LEU A 112 11.55 2.72 16.90
C LEU A 112 10.42 1.93 16.26
N SER A 113 10.15 2.20 14.98
CA SER A 113 9.26 1.37 14.17
C SER A 113 9.91 0.04 13.80
N LEU A 114 9.11 -0.94 13.36
CA LEU A 114 9.64 -2.09 12.64
C LEU A 114 10.29 -1.65 11.31
N GLY A 115 9.71 -0.62 10.68
CA GLY A 115 10.25 0.05 9.49
C GLY A 115 9.91 -0.66 8.17
N ALA A 116 10.04 0.06 7.07
CA ALA A 116 10.09 -0.55 5.74
C ALA A 116 11.38 -1.38 5.63
N PRO A 117 11.31 -2.65 5.20
CA PRO A 117 12.48 -3.52 5.16
C PRO A 117 13.46 -3.08 4.05
N ALA A 118 14.74 -3.00 4.39
CA ALA A 118 15.82 -2.78 3.43
C ALA A 118 16.36 -4.12 2.91
N THR A 119 15.49 -4.91 2.28
CA THR A 119 15.78 -6.30 1.88
C THR A 119 16.94 -6.40 0.90
N ASN A 120 17.75 -7.45 1.03
CA ASN A 120 18.95 -7.69 0.23
C ASN A 120 19.96 -6.53 0.31
N THR A 121 20.05 -5.92 1.49
CA THR A 121 21.08 -4.94 1.90
C THR A 121 21.49 -5.24 3.35
N ASN A 122 22.53 -4.56 3.83
CA ASN A 122 22.89 -4.51 5.26
C ASN A 122 22.43 -3.21 5.94
N ASP A 123 21.53 -2.46 5.30
CA ASP A 123 20.99 -1.22 5.84
C ASP A 123 19.90 -1.50 6.89
N ALA A 124 19.68 -0.54 7.79
CA ALA A 124 18.58 -0.61 8.74
C ALA A 124 17.22 -0.39 8.04
N PRO A 125 16.11 -0.91 8.60
CA PRO A 125 14.77 -0.52 8.16
C PRO A 125 14.56 0.99 8.22
N PHE A 126 13.74 1.52 7.33
CA PHE A 126 13.63 2.96 7.09
C PHE A 126 12.19 3.46 7.04
N ASN A 127 12.02 4.79 7.02
CA ASN A 127 10.76 5.43 6.66
C ASN A 127 10.84 5.89 5.20
N PRO A 128 9.87 5.51 4.33
CA PRO A 128 9.90 5.96 2.95
C PRO A 128 9.85 7.50 2.87
N PRO A 129 10.65 8.13 1.99
CA PRO A 129 10.98 9.56 2.02
C PRO A 129 9.88 10.45 1.40
N PHE A 130 8.67 10.34 1.94
CA PHE A 130 7.49 11.10 1.51
C PHE A 130 6.42 11.10 2.62
N PRO A 131 5.47 12.06 2.59
CA PRO A 131 4.41 12.19 3.58
C PRO A 131 3.53 10.94 3.75
N ALA A 132 2.88 10.84 4.89
CA ALA A 132 2.18 9.65 5.33
C ALA A 132 0.76 9.52 4.76
N TYR A 133 -0.03 10.59 4.68
CA TYR A 133 -1.45 10.50 4.32
C TYR A 133 -1.71 10.87 2.85
N PRO A 134 -2.40 10.01 2.05
CA PRO A 134 -2.80 8.63 2.34
C PRO A 134 -1.65 7.63 2.15
N SER A 135 -1.84 6.36 2.53
CA SER A 135 -0.87 5.29 2.24
C SER A 135 -0.85 4.94 0.75
N GLY A 136 0.35 4.90 0.15
CA GLY A 136 0.53 4.52 -1.26
C GLY A 136 0.10 3.07 -1.50
N HIS A 137 0.59 2.13 -0.67
CA HIS A 137 0.17 0.72 -0.70
C HIS A 137 -1.34 0.55 -0.61
N ALA A 138 -1.99 1.27 0.31
CA ALA A 138 -3.44 1.19 0.45
C ALA A 138 -4.17 1.66 -0.82
N THR A 139 -3.67 2.73 -1.45
CA THR A 139 -4.26 3.28 -2.68
C THR A 139 -4.02 2.38 -3.90
N PHE A 140 -2.78 1.91 -4.10
CA PHE A 140 -2.47 0.97 -5.18
C PHE A 140 -3.23 -0.35 -5.03
N GLY A 141 -3.28 -0.91 -3.81
CA GLY A 141 -4.04 -2.13 -3.54
C GLY A 141 -5.53 -1.94 -3.73
N GLY A 142 -6.09 -0.82 -3.23
CA GLY A 142 -7.48 -0.44 -3.47
C GLY A 142 -7.80 -0.41 -4.96
N ALA A 143 -6.96 0.24 -5.76
CA ALA A 143 -7.17 0.33 -7.20
C ALA A 143 -7.00 -1.00 -7.94
N ALA A 144 -5.89 -1.71 -7.71
CA ALA A 144 -5.57 -2.96 -8.40
C ALA A 144 -6.61 -4.06 -8.09
N PHE A 145 -6.93 -4.25 -6.81
CA PHE A 145 -7.83 -5.31 -6.39
C PHE A 145 -9.31 -4.97 -6.66
N GLN A 146 -9.70 -3.69 -6.62
CA GLN A 146 -11.03 -3.30 -7.08
C GLN A 146 -11.19 -3.49 -8.59
N LEU A 147 -10.16 -3.20 -9.40
CA LEU A 147 -10.24 -3.49 -10.83
C LEU A 147 -10.39 -4.99 -11.11
N LEU A 148 -9.65 -5.84 -10.40
CA LEU A 148 -9.82 -7.29 -10.47
C LEU A 148 -11.24 -7.72 -10.13
N ARG A 149 -11.81 -7.17 -9.05
CA ARG A 149 -13.20 -7.40 -8.64
C ARG A 149 -14.19 -7.03 -9.73
N ARG A 150 -14.06 -5.82 -10.29
CA ARG A 150 -14.94 -5.35 -11.37
C ARG A 150 -14.81 -6.21 -12.63
N TYR A 151 -13.59 -6.64 -12.96
CA TYR A 151 -13.30 -7.43 -14.15
C TYR A 151 -13.84 -8.87 -14.07
N TYR A 152 -13.75 -9.51 -12.89
CA TYR A 152 -14.11 -10.92 -12.71
C TYR A 152 -15.51 -11.16 -12.12
N ASN A 153 -16.23 -10.11 -11.71
CA ASN A 153 -17.63 -10.24 -11.26
C ASN A 153 -18.51 -10.79 -12.40
N GLY A 154 -19.35 -11.78 -12.10
CA GLY A 154 -20.12 -12.56 -13.06
C GLY A 154 -19.34 -13.70 -13.74
N ARG A 155 -18.01 -13.72 -13.65
CA ARG A 155 -17.15 -14.79 -14.21
C ARG A 155 -16.64 -15.76 -13.16
N VAL A 156 -16.11 -15.25 -12.04
CA VAL A 156 -15.58 -16.08 -10.93
C VAL A 156 -16.63 -16.33 -9.85
N GLY A 157 -17.52 -15.36 -9.66
CA GLY A 157 -18.63 -15.39 -8.71
C GLY A 157 -19.50 -14.16 -8.92
N THR A 158 -20.47 -13.93 -8.05
CA THR A 158 -21.31 -12.73 -8.09
C THR A 158 -21.32 -12.06 -6.73
N TRP A 159 -21.04 -10.77 -6.69
CA TRP A 159 -21.00 -9.95 -5.48
C TRP A 159 -21.44 -8.52 -5.80
N ALA A 160 -21.87 -7.76 -4.78
CA ALA A 160 -22.07 -6.33 -4.91
C ALA A 160 -20.73 -5.58 -5.01
N SER A 161 -20.73 -4.38 -5.61
CA SER A 161 -19.50 -3.63 -5.94
C SER A 161 -18.61 -3.30 -4.73
N ASP A 162 -19.22 -3.22 -3.56
CA ASP A 162 -18.65 -2.83 -2.26
C ASP A 162 -18.69 -3.97 -1.23
N GLU A 163 -19.02 -5.20 -1.66
CA GLU A 163 -19.03 -6.39 -0.81
C GLU A 163 -17.90 -7.38 -1.18
N PRO A 164 -17.46 -8.25 -0.26
CA PRO A 164 -16.39 -9.22 -0.51
C PRO A 164 -16.62 -10.07 -1.77
N ASP A 165 -15.55 -10.29 -2.54
CA ASP A 165 -15.54 -11.20 -3.69
C ASP A 165 -15.12 -12.61 -3.28
N THR A 166 -15.05 -13.53 -4.25
CA THR A 166 -14.56 -14.90 -4.07
C THR A 166 -13.35 -15.21 -4.97
N ILE A 167 -12.56 -14.20 -5.34
CA ILE A 167 -11.38 -14.35 -6.19
C ILE A 167 -10.22 -14.83 -5.31
N ALA A 168 -10.14 -16.14 -5.10
CA ALA A 168 -9.14 -16.77 -4.27
C ALA A 168 -7.81 -16.97 -5.03
N PHE A 169 -6.69 -16.92 -4.30
CA PHE A 169 -5.38 -17.21 -4.86
C PHE A 169 -4.34 -17.61 -3.80
N ASP A 170 -3.35 -18.40 -4.23
CA ASP A 170 -2.15 -18.71 -3.45
C ASP A 170 -0.96 -17.88 -3.95
N PHE A 171 -0.17 -17.36 -3.02
CA PHE A 171 1.00 -16.54 -3.35
C PHE A 171 2.14 -16.66 -2.33
N VAL A 172 3.34 -16.32 -2.78
CA VAL A 172 4.56 -16.25 -1.97
C VAL A 172 5.23 -14.93 -2.28
N SER A 173 5.30 -14.05 -1.30
CA SER A 173 6.01 -12.78 -1.41
C SER A 173 7.52 -13.01 -1.43
N GLU A 174 8.24 -12.29 -2.29
CA GLU A 174 9.72 -12.32 -2.33
C GLU A 174 10.36 -11.75 -1.07
N GLU A 175 9.59 -11.03 -0.25
CA GLU A 175 10.03 -10.59 1.07
C GLU A 175 10.10 -11.75 2.08
N LEU A 176 9.45 -12.88 1.76
CA LEU A 176 9.25 -14.07 2.61
C LEU A 176 9.27 -15.36 1.75
N ASP A 177 10.30 -15.55 0.93
CA ASP A 177 10.40 -16.64 -0.06
C ASP A 177 11.38 -17.75 0.32
N GLY A 178 12.20 -17.58 1.37
CA GLY A 178 13.28 -18.50 1.71
C GLY A 178 14.59 -18.27 0.96
N VAL A 179 14.70 -17.18 0.19
CA VAL A 179 15.87 -16.84 -0.64
C VAL A 179 16.39 -15.45 -0.28
N SER A 180 15.51 -14.45 -0.31
CA SER A 180 15.79 -13.07 0.10
C SER A 180 16.26 -13.02 1.55
N ARG A 181 17.06 -12.01 1.89
CA ARG A 181 17.76 -11.96 3.18
C ARG A 181 18.09 -10.54 3.62
N ASP A 182 18.28 -10.38 4.91
CA ASP A 182 18.93 -9.20 5.50
C ASP A 182 20.44 -9.49 5.52
N LEU A 183 21.23 -8.80 4.69
CA LEU A 183 22.66 -9.08 4.52
C LEU A 183 23.47 -8.61 5.72
N ARG A 184 24.62 -9.26 5.96
CA ARG A 184 25.60 -8.82 6.94
C ARG A 184 26.58 -7.79 6.37
N GLU A 185 26.79 -7.86 5.06
CA GLU A 185 27.70 -7.00 4.29
C GLU A 185 26.92 -6.27 3.18
N LYS A 186 27.56 -5.28 2.57
CA LYS A 186 26.97 -4.55 1.45
C LYS A 186 26.61 -5.51 0.30
N TYR A 187 25.46 -5.29 -0.33
CA TYR A 187 25.02 -6.05 -1.49
C TYR A 187 26.06 -6.02 -2.63
N ASP A 188 26.41 -7.20 -3.11
CA ASP A 188 27.25 -7.39 -4.29
C ASP A 188 26.37 -7.71 -5.51
N PRO A 189 26.29 -6.81 -6.52
CA PRO A 189 25.49 -7.05 -7.72
C PRO A 189 26.09 -8.12 -8.66
N THR A 190 27.32 -8.56 -8.42
CA THR A 190 28.02 -9.54 -9.28
C THR A 190 27.86 -10.98 -8.83
N ALA A 191 27.36 -11.22 -7.61
CA ALA A 191 27.18 -12.54 -7.03
C ALA A 191 25.69 -12.87 -6.80
N PRO A 192 25.27 -14.15 -6.96
CA PRO A 192 23.91 -14.57 -6.60
C PRO A 192 23.59 -14.25 -5.12
N ILE A 193 22.35 -13.82 -4.83
CA ILE A 193 21.94 -13.49 -3.46
C ILE A 193 22.13 -14.66 -2.49
N THR A 194 22.04 -15.90 -3.00
CA THR A 194 22.21 -17.14 -2.24
C THR A 194 23.61 -17.33 -1.67
N GLU A 195 24.62 -16.75 -2.31
CA GLU A 195 26.02 -16.84 -1.91
C GLU A 195 26.44 -15.71 -0.97
N GLN A 196 25.59 -14.69 -0.79
CA GLN A 196 25.90 -13.53 0.06
C GLN A 196 25.45 -13.78 1.52
N PRO A 197 26.34 -13.63 2.53
CA PRO A 197 26.01 -13.88 3.93
C PRO A 197 24.93 -12.95 4.48
N GLY A 198 23.88 -13.53 5.07
CA GLY A 198 22.75 -12.80 5.62
C GLY A 198 21.80 -13.68 6.43
N VAL A 199 20.81 -13.07 7.07
CA VAL A 199 19.70 -13.78 7.71
C VAL A 199 18.61 -13.99 6.67
N VAL A 200 18.38 -15.25 6.30
CA VAL A 200 17.38 -15.64 5.29
C VAL A 200 15.97 -15.34 5.81
N ARG A 201 15.14 -14.72 4.97
CA ARG A 201 13.73 -14.48 5.23
C ARG A 201 12.97 -15.79 5.18
N THR A 202 12.16 -16.08 6.21
CA THR A 202 11.36 -17.30 6.26
C THR A 202 10.43 -17.40 5.05
N ARG A 203 10.36 -18.58 4.44
CA ARG A 203 9.41 -18.87 3.37
C ARG A 203 7.99 -18.98 3.92
N VAL A 204 7.08 -18.09 3.51
CA VAL A 204 5.68 -18.07 3.98
C VAL A 204 4.72 -18.16 2.78
N PRO A 205 4.29 -19.37 2.39
CA PRO A 205 3.17 -19.54 1.47
C PRO A 205 1.87 -19.00 2.09
N ARG A 206 1.07 -18.29 1.29
CA ARG A 206 -0.21 -17.72 1.72
C ARG A 206 -1.32 -18.13 0.78
N HIS A 207 -2.48 -18.38 1.36
CA HIS A 207 -3.77 -18.48 0.68
C HIS A 207 -4.60 -17.25 1.05
N PHE A 208 -5.25 -16.64 0.07
CA PHE A 208 -6.27 -15.60 0.25
C PHE A 208 -7.58 -16.12 -0.34
N SER A 209 -8.67 -15.98 0.40
CA SER A 209 -10.00 -16.43 -0.04
C SER A 209 -10.67 -15.46 -1.00
N SER A 210 -10.21 -14.21 -1.01
CA SER A 210 -10.72 -13.12 -1.86
C SER A 210 -9.64 -12.07 -2.10
N VAL A 211 -9.78 -11.28 -3.16
CA VAL A 211 -8.93 -10.09 -3.32
C VAL A 211 -9.37 -8.95 -2.38
N TRP A 212 -10.58 -9.02 -1.81
CA TRP A 212 -11.02 -8.14 -0.71
C TRP A 212 -10.18 -8.34 0.56
N GLU A 213 -9.95 -9.59 0.96
CA GLU A 213 -9.03 -9.94 2.05
C GLU A 213 -7.61 -9.43 1.77
N ALA A 214 -7.12 -9.66 0.54
CA ALA A 214 -5.79 -9.22 0.13
C ALA A 214 -5.67 -7.68 0.16
N MET A 215 -6.69 -6.95 -0.31
CA MET A 215 -6.76 -5.48 -0.28
C MET A 215 -6.69 -4.96 1.15
N PHE A 216 -7.48 -5.55 2.05
CA PHE A 216 -7.46 -5.21 3.47
C PHE A 216 -6.10 -5.49 4.11
N GLU A 217 -5.55 -6.71 3.97
CA GLU A 217 -4.27 -7.07 4.58
C GLU A 217 -3.11 -6.21 4.07
N ASN A 218 -3.08 -5.93 2.76
CA ASN A 218 -2.14 -5.00 2.15
C ASN A 218 -2.21 -3.62 2.81
N SER A 219 -3.42 -3.11 3.08
CA SER A 219 -3.59 -1.77 3.67
C SER A 219 -3.06 -1.70 5.11
N ILE A 220 -3.36 -2.70 5.95
CA ILE A 220 -2.96 -2.71 7.36
C ILE A 220 -1.53 -3.21 7.58
N SER A 221 -0.90 -3.83 6.56
CA SER A 221 0.52 -4.24 6.60
C SER A 221 1.42 -3.07 7.03
N ARG A 222 1.08 -1.86 6.62
CA ARG A 222 1.88 -0.65 6.87
C ARG A 222 1.76 -0.15 8.30
N VAL A 223 0.64 -0.44 8.97
CA VAL A 223 0.45 -0.21 10.40
C VAL A 223 1.33 -1.19 11.19
N PHE A 224 1.43 -2.44 10.75
CA PHE A 224 2.31 -3.43 11.36
C PHE A 224 3.80 -3.09 11.20
N LEU A 225 4.19 -2.49 10.07
CA LEU A 225 5.54 -1.95 9.88
C LEU A 225 5.79 -0.64 10.66
N GLY A 226 4.74 0.03 11.16
CA GLY A 226 4.87 1.31 11.86
C GLY A 226 5.24 2.49 10.96
N VAL A 227 5.02 2.37 9.66
CA VAL A 227 5.32 3.44 8.68
C VAL A 227 4.09 4.27 8.31
N HIS A 228 2.89 3.81 8.69
CA HIS A 228 1.63 4.51 8.45
C HIS A 228 0.72 4.49 9.68
N TRP A 229 -0.05 5.56 9.85
CA TRP A 229 -1.18 5.62 10.78
C TRP A 229 -2.34 4.79 10.25
N HIS A 230 -3.25 4.34 11.12
CA HIS A 230 -4.42 3.55 10.69
C HIS A 230 -5.25 4.29 9.63
N PHE A 231 -5.50 5.59 9.82
CA PHE A 231 -6.27 6.42 8.89
C PHE A 231 -5.55 6.68 7.56
N ASN A 232 -4.27 6.37 7.43
CA ASN A 232 -3.62 6.37 6.11
C ASN A 232 -4.10 5.21 5.24
N ALA A 233 -4.56 4.11 5.84
CA ALA A 233 -5.11 2.95 5.15
C ALA A 233 -6.59 3.17 4.81
N ALA A 234 -7.44 3.30 5.83
CA ALA A 234 -8.87 3.53 5.74
C ALA A 234 -9.37 4.16 7.06
N ALA A 235 -10.63 4.57 7.14
CA ALA A 235 -11.21 4.95 8.44
C ALA A 235 -11.10 3.79 9.45
N ALA A 236 -10.75 4.10 10.70
CA ALA A 236 -10.69 3.07 11.74
C ALA A 236 -12.04 2.42 11.98
N LYS A 237 -13.14 3.19 11.88
CA LYS A 237 -14.53 2.70 12.00
C LYS A 237 -14.87 1.61 10.99
N ASP A 238 -14.23 1.62 9.83
CA ASP A 238 -14.48 0.65 8.76
C ASP A 238 -13.69 -0.66 8.93
N THR A 239 -12.64 -0.65 9.75
CA THR A 239 -11.64 -1.75 9.77
C THR A 239 -11.36 -2.33 11.14
N MET A 240 -11.62 -1.59 12.21
CA MET A 240 -11.30 -1.97 13.59
C MET A 240 -12.58 -2.31 14.36
N LEU A 241 -12.46 -3.17 15.38
CA LEU A 241 -13.60 -3.46 16.26
C LEU A 241 -13.87 -2.27 17.19
N PRO A 242 -15.12 -1.77 17.29
CA PRO A 242 -15.44 -0.61 18.10
C PRO A 242 -15.44 -0.94 19.61
N THR A 243 -15.44 0.11 20.42
CA THR A 243 -15.78 0.04 21.85
C THR A 243 -16.96 0.97 22.13
N ASP A 244 -17.42 1.01 23.38
CA ASP A 244 -18.43 1.98 23.82
C ASP A 244 -17.88 3.42 23.86
N GLU A 245 -16.55 3.59 23.86
CA GLU A 245 -15.90 4.89 23.81
C GLU A 245 -15.70 5.34 22.35
N PRO A 246 -16.23 6.53 21.96
CA PRO A 246 -16.07 7.05 20.61
C PRO A 246 -14.62 7.16 20.18
N ASP A 247 -14.34 6.67 18.97
CA ASP A 247 -13.01 6.70 18.32
C ASP A 247 -11.90 5.94 19.09
N VAL A 248 -12.28 5.12 20.07
CA VAL A 248 -11.43 4.13 20.75
C VAL A 248 -11.82 2.73 20.29
N PHE A 249 -10.82 1.94 19.88
CA PHE A 249 -11.02 0.64 19.24
C PHE A 249 -10.46 -0.49 20.09
N ALA A 250 -11.09 -1.66 19.97
CA ALA A 250 -10.83 -2.80 20.84
C ALA A 250 -9.41 -3.34 20.68
N VAL A 251 -8.87 -3.86 21.78
CA VAL A 251 -7.61 -4.58 21.84
C VAL A 251 -7.83 -5.95 22.49
N ASP A 252 -6.99 -6.92 22.14
CA ASP A 252 -6.98 -8.21 22.82
C ASP A 252 -6.34 -8.10 24.22
N SER A 253 -6.31 -9.22 24.96
CA SER A 253 -5.75 -9.27 26.31
C SER A 253 -4.26 -8.90 26.40
N SER A 254 -3.53 -8.91 25.28
CA SER A 254 -2.14 -8.49 25.21
C SER A 254 -1.96 -7.00 24.86
N GLY A 255 -3.06 -6.31 24.53
CA GLY A 255 -3.06 -4.94 24.04
C GLY A 255 -2.83 -4.83 22.53
N SER A 256 -2.99 -5.93 21.77
CA SER A 256 -2.90 -5.92 20.31
C SER A 256 -4.22 -5.43 19.70
N SER A 257 -4.18 -4.52 18.75
CA SER A 257 -5.39 -4.01 18.08
C SER A 257 -6.17 -5.13 17.40
N MET A 258 -7.49 -5.15 17.63
CA MET A 258 -8.41 -6.07 16.98
C MET A 258 -9.05 -5.43 15.74
N TYR A 259 -9.15 -6.22 14.67
CA TYR A 259 -9.73 -5.81 13.41
C TYR A 259 -11.04 -6.57 13.15
N GLN A 260 -11.92 -5.97 12.36
CA GLN A 260 -13.09 -6.67 11.83
C GLN A 260 -12.66 -7.84 10.94
N ASN A 261 -13.55 -8.83 10.78
CA ASN A 261 -13.32 -9.86 9.79
C ASN A 261 -13.38 -9.23 8.39
N PRO A 262 -12.55 -9.66 7.42
CA PRO A 262 -12.57 -9.09 6.07
C PRO A 262 -13.95 -9.10 5.41
N GLU A 263 -14.79 -10.09 5.72
CA GLU A 263 -16.15 -10.21 5.21
C GLU A 263 -17.12 -9.11 5.69
N ASP A 264 -16.86 -8.54 6.86
CA ASP A 264 -17.68 -7.51 7.49
C ASP A 264 -17.24 -6.08 7.12
N ILE A 265 -16.00 -5.92 6.64
CA ILE A 265 -15.42 -4.61 6.31
C ILE A 265 -16.17 -3.97 5.15
N ARG A 266 -16.54 -2.70 5.33
CA ARG A 266 -17.09 -1.81 4.29
C ARG A 266 -16.41 -0.44 4.39
N TYR A 267 -15.83 0.05 3.30
CA TYR A 267 -15.10 1.32 3.26
C TYR A 267 -16.05 2.50 3.01
N SER A 268 -16.95 2.77 3.96
CA SER A 268 -18.07 3.71 3.80
C SER A 268 -17.96 4.97 4.67
N THR A 269 -17.08 5.01 5.68
CA THR A 269 -16.95 6.19 6.53
C THR A 269 -16.27 7.32 5.77
N LEU A 270 -16.98 8.46 5.70
CA LEU A 270 -16.51 9.68 5.04
C LEU A 270 -16.14 10.76 6.07
N GLY A 271 -15.32 11.72 5.63
CA GLY A 271 -14.92 12.88 6.41
C GLY A 271 -15.07 14.18 5.64
N ILE A 272 -14.93 15.30 6.34
CA ILE A 272 -14.92 16.65 5.75
C ILE A 272 -13.52 17.04 5.29
N ARG A 273 -13.43 18.02 4.39
CA ARG A 273 -12.17 18.68 4.00
C ARG A 273 -12.32 20.18 4.18
N GLU A 274 -11.34 20.82 4.81
CA GLU A 274 -11.29 22.28 4.88
C GLU A 274 -11.19 22.86 3.46
N GLY A 275 -12.00 23.87 3.16
CA GLY A 275 -12.00 24.53 1.85
C GLY A 275 -12.71 23.76 0.73
N ALA A 276 -13.39 22.65 1.01
CA ALA A 276 -14.19 21.91 0.04
C ALA A 276 -15.55 21.49 0.62
N GLU A 277 -16.63 21.70 -0.13
CA GLU A 277 -17.96 21.21 0.25
C GLU A 277 -18.09 19.70 0.00
N GLY A 278 -18.84 19.02 0.86
CA GLY A 278 -19.16 17.59 0.74
C GLY A 278 -18.38 16.66 1.67
N LEU A 279 -18.58 15.37 1.45
CA LEU A 279 -17.98 14.28 2.22
C LEU A 279 -17.02 13.49 1.34
N PHE A 280 -15.86 13.15 1.89
CA PHE A 280 -14.73 12.57 1.18
C PHE A 280 -14.25 11.27 1.82
N PRO A 281 -13.70 10.33 1.03
CA PRO A 281 -13.14 9.10 1.57
C PRO A 281 -11.94 9.37 2.49
N ILE A 282 -11.78 8.52 3.51
CA ILE A 282 -10.67 8.58 4.46
C ILE A 282 -9.67 7.46 4.16
N GLY A 283 -8.41 7.83 3.88
CA GLY A 283 -7.33 6.88 3.65
C GLY A 283 -7.21 6.39 2.20
N GLY A 284 -6.20 5.55 1.95
CA GLY A 284 -5.84 5.12 0.61
C GLY A 284 -6.77 4.08 -0.01
N VAL A 285 -7.33 3.14 0.77
CA VAL A 285 -8.17 2.07 0.22
C VAL A 285 -9.39 2.63 -0.52
N PRO A 286 -10.27 3.45 0.11
CA PRO A 286 -11.42 4.00 -0.59
C PRO A 286 -11.04 4.95 -1.73
N LEU A 287 -9.91 5.67 -1.64
CA LEU A 287 -9.39 6.44 -2.77
C LEU A 287 -9.07 5.54 -3.98
N GLY A 288 -8.36 4.44 -3.76
CA GLY A 288 -8.05 3.46 -4.79
C GLY A 288 -9.29 2.80 -5.39
N ILE A 289 -10.27 2.44 -4.56
CA ILE A 289 -11.56 1.88 -5.00
C ILE A 289 -12.30 2.87 -5.91
N GLY A 290 -12.35 4.15 -5.54
CA GLY A 290 -12.99 5.19 -6.35
C GLY A 290 -12.37 5.34 -7.74
N ILE A 291 -11.03 5.45 -7.79
CA ILE A 291 -10.26 5.52 -9.05
C ILE A 291 -10.55 4.31 -9.93
N ALA A 292 -10.52 3.12 -9.35
CA ALA A 292 -10.78 1.87 -10.05
C ALA A 292 -12.18 1.82 -10.67
N ASN A 293 -13.19 2.22 -9.89
CA ASN A 293 -14.57 2.22 -10.35
C ASN A 293 -14.76 3.19 -11.53
N GLU A 294 -14.23 4.41 -11.42
CA GLU A 294 -14.34 5.43 -12.48
C GLU A 294 -13.68 4.98 -13.79
N ILE A 295 -12.46 4.42 -13.73
CA ILE A 295 -11.76 3.92 -14.92
C ILE A 295 -12.52 2.76 -15.57
N PHE A 296 -13.07 1.85 -14.76
CA PHE A 296 -13.83 0.72 -15.27
C PHE A 296 -15.14 1.16 -15.93
N GLU A 297 -15.89 2.07 -15.30
CA GLU A 297 -17.19 2.58 -15.77
C GLU A 297 -17.05 3.41 -17.04
N THR A 298 -15.97 4.17 -17.17
CA THR A 298 -15.67 4.92 -18.39
C THR A 298 -15.10 4.02 -19.51
N GLY A 299 -14.80 2.76 -19.21
CA GLY A 299 -14.36 1.77 -20.19
C GLY A 299 -12.89 1.89 -20.59
N LEU A 300 -12.02 2.41 -19.71
CA LEU A 300 -10.60 2.70 -19.99
C LEU A 300 -10.43 3.77 -21.08
N ARG A 301 -11.08 4.92 -20.90
CA ARG A 301 -10.96 6.08 -21.80
C ARG A 301 -9.91 7.07 -21.27
N PRO A 302 -9.20 7.80 -22.15
CA PRO A 302 -8.32 8.87 -21.72
C PRO A 302 -9.08 9.95 -20.94
N THR A 303 -8.45 10.50 -19.90
CA THR A 303 -8.95 11.69 -19.22
C THR A 303 -9.09 12.84 -20.23
N PRO A 304 -10.22 13.57 -20.26
CA PRO A 304 -10.42 14.70 -21.15
C PRO A 304 -9.30 15.74 -21.03
N LYS A 305 -8.83 16.27 -22.16
CA LYS A 305 -7.65 17.16 -22.20
C LYS A 305 -7.86 18.45 -21.41
N GLU A 306 -9.10 18.94 -21.40
CA GLU A 306 -9.55 20.11 -20.67
C GLU A 306 -9.54 19.93 -19.13
N LEU A 307 -9.49 18.68 -18.65
CA LEU A 307 -9.37 18.34 -17.22
C LEU A 307 -7.93 18.00 -16.82
N GLN A 308 -7.01 17.91 -17.77
CA GLN A 308 -5.60 17.66 -17.47
C GLN A 308 -4.99 18.88 -16.77
N PRO A 309 -4.03 18.70 -15.85
CA PRO A 309 -3.30 19.81 -15.25
C PRO A 309 -2.64 20.67 -16.33
N VAL A 310 -3.13 21.89 -16.50
CA VAL A 310 -2.45 22.89 -17.32
C VAL A 310 -1.42 23.56 -16.41
N MET A 311 -0.14 23.45 -16.76
CA MET A 311 0.87 24.31 -16.14
C MET A 311 0.40 25.75 -16.30
N ALA A 312 0.05 26.41 -15.20
CA ALA A 312 -0.03 27.85 -15.22
C ALA A 312 1.39 28.32 -15.58
N LEU A 313 1.61 28.70 -16.84
CA LEU A 313 2.75 29.52 -17.24
C LEU A 313 2.52 30.90 -16.62
N GLY A 314 2.56 30.95 -15.29
CA GLY A 314 2.68 32.16 -14.53
C GLY A 314 4.03 32.75 -14.88
N LYS A 315 3.99 33.93 -15.49
CA LYS A 315 5.12 34.83 -15.68
C LYS A 315 5.82 35.05 -14.33
N THR A 316 6.76 34.20 -13.98
CA THR A 316 7.88 34.59 -13.14
C THR A 316 8.99 34.98 -14.12
N ASP A 317 8.94 36.23 -14.57
CA ASP A 317 10.13 36.93 -15.05
C ASP A 317 11.06 37.06 -13.84
N VAL A 318 11.76 35.97 -13.50
CA VAL A 318 12.97 36.04 -12.68
C VAL A 318 14.10 36.37 -13.65
N ARG A 319 14.04 37.56 -14.27
CA ARG A 319 15.25 38.31 -14.57
C ARG A 319 15.84 38.78 -13.25
N GLY A 320 16.39 37.82 -12.50
CA GLY A 320 17.49 38.11 -11.59
C GLY A 320 18.64 38.59 -12.45
N ARG A 321 19.11 39.81 -12.19
CA ARG A 321 20.37 40.31 -12.73
C ARG A 321 21.46 39.29 -12.38
N ASP A 322 22.26 38.97 -13.39
CA ASP A 322 23.48 38.17 -13.35
C ASP A 322 23.27 36.64 -13.25
N GLY A 323 23.17 36.03 -14.44
CA GLY A 323 23.07 34.58 -14.64
C GLY A 323 24.31 33.81 -14.20
N LYS A 324 24.35 33.43 -12.92
CA LYS A 324 25.21 32.35 -12.42
C LYS A 324 24.43 31.48 -11.44
N PHE A 325 24.23 30.21 -11.80
CA PHE A 325 23.75 29.18 -10.88
C PHE A 325 24.85 28.90 -9.86
N GLY A 326 24.65 29.36 -8.62
CA GLY A 326 25.45 29.00 -7.46
C GLY A 326 24.69 27.98 -6.61
N ILE A 327 25.30 26.82 -6.40
CA ILE A 327 24.87 25.84 -5.39
C ILE A 327 25.04 26.52 -4.03
N ALA A 328 23.92 26.85 -3.37
CA ALA A 328 23.93 27.26 -1.98
C ALA A 328 23.67 26.04 -1.11
N THR A 329 24.76 25.44 -0.65
CA THR A 329 24.76 24.75 0.64
C THR A 329 24.72 25.77 1.77
N GLN A 330 24.30 25.29 2.95
CA GLN A 330 24.51 25.83 4.30
C GLN A 330 23.36 26.63 4.95
N PRO A 331 23.31 26.71 6.29
CA PRO A 331 24.13 26.04 7.32
C PRO A 331 23.40 24.97 8.14
#